data_AF-A0A523ABL0-F1
#
_entry.id   AF-A0A523ABL0-F1
#
_cell.length_a   1.000
_cell.length_b   1.000
_cell.length_c   1.000
_cell.angle_alpha   90.00
_cell.angle_beta   90.00
_cell.angle_gamma   90.00
#
_symmetry.space_group_name_H-M   'P 1'
#
loop_
_entity.id
_entity.type
_entity.pdbx_description
1 polymer ?
#
loop_
_entity_poly.entity_id
_entity_poly.type
_entity_poly.pdbx_seq_one_letter_code
_entity_poly.pdbx_strand_id
1 'polypeptide(L)'
;MLEDTLREYLSKGIVKVLESQIGREIATEIEKKMGYEDRKRVLREYERNGKLSEETISYLLSKFYFKDLTGVLFGIPSDLQVYPEITQKMVGSGRFGVDGLRKHVRELGYPESKFEEILQAIYSEIEKLARDPKYLPLLAAACLEIGIFYLNSDYKKAEKFLLEAYDLRSHIIGTKRATRLLEAVIQLGFLYNRIKKTDRAEVMLDKASQLMEELAQIQEVDS
;
A
#
# COMPACT_ATOMS: atom_id res chain seq x y z
N MET A 1 15.85 5.19 -36.13
CA MET A 1 16.90 4.15 -35.96
C MET A 1 17.60 4.23 -34.61
N LEU A 2 18.45 5.24 -34.32
CA LEU A 2 19.16 5.31 -33.04
C LEU A 2 18.23 5.46 -31.82
N GLU A 3 17.16 6.24 -31.94
CA GLU A 3 16.15 6.38 -30.87
C GLU A 3 15.31 5.12 -30.66
N ASP A 4 14.99 4.38 -31.72
CA ASP A 4 14.17 3.15 -31.63
C ASP A 4 14.95 2.03 -30.95
N THR A 5 16.24 1.89 -31.29
CA THR A 5 17.14 0.93 -30.64
C THR A 5 17.38 1.28 -29.17
N LEU A 6 17.52 2.58 -28.84
CA LEU A 6 17.64 3.02 -27.45
C LEU A 6 16.35 2.74 -26.66
N ARG A 7 15.17 2.99 -27.25
CA ARG A 7 13.87 2.70 -26.63
C ARG A 7 13.69 1.22 -26.36
N GLU A 8 14.05 0.36 -27.31
CA GLU A 8 13.92 -1.09 -27.15
C GLU A 8 14.89 -1.63 -26.08
N TYR A 9 16.11 -1.09 -26.02
CA TYR A 9 17.09 -1.45 -24.99
C TYR A 9 16.63 -1.01 -23.59
N LEU A 10 16.14 0.22 -23.47
CA LEU A 10 15.57 0.75 -22.22
C LEU A 10 14.33 -0.04 -21.78
N SER A 11 13.48 -0.44 -22.72
CA SER A 11 12.29 -1.26 -22.46
C SER A 11 12.67 -2.64 -21.89
N LYS A 12 13.61 -3.36 -22.52
CA LYS A 12 14.08 -4.66 -22.00
C LYS A 12 14.76 -4.56 -20.64
N GLY A 13 15.51 -3.47 -20.40
CA GLY A 13 16.13 -3.19 -19.10
C GLY A 13 15.10 -2.92 -18.01
N ILE A 14 14.05 -2.14 -18.31
CA ILE A 14 13.07 -1.74 -17.31
C ILE A 14 12.15 -2.87 -16.88
N VAL A 15 11.75 -3.75 -17.81
CA VAL A 15 10.94 -4.92 -17.49
C VAL A 15 11.67 -5.78 -16.46
N LYS A 16 12.98 -6.03 -16.64
CA LYS A 16 13.79 -6.80 -15.68
C LYS A 16 13.87 -6.13 -14.30
N VAL A 17 14.05 -4.81 -14.27
CA VAL A 17 14.12 -4.01 -13.02
C VAL A 17 12.80 -4.09 -12.24
N LEU A 18 11.68 -4.03 -12.95
CA LEU A 18 10.35 -4.12 -12.34
C LEU A 18 10.02 -5.58 -11.96
N GLU A 19 10.33 -6.54 -12.84
CA GLU A 19 10.10 -7.97 -12.65
C GLU A 19 10.63 -8.46 -11.30
N SER A 20 11.84 -8.03 -10.91
CA SER A 20 12.46 -8.45 -9.66
C SER A 20 11.75 -7.98 -8.38
N GLN A 21 10.86 -6.99 -8.48
CA GLN A 21 10.22 -6.34 -7.32
C GLN A 21 8.70 -6.48 -7.30
N ILE A 22 8.06 -6.43 -8.46
CA ILE A 22 6.58 -6.47 -8.57
C ILE A 22 6.07 -7.64 -9.42
N GLY A 23 6.97 -8.50 -9.88
CA GLY A 23 6.61 -9.66 -10.69
C GLY A 23 6.35 -9.31 -12.16
N ARG A 24 6.50 -10.32 -13.01
CA ARG A 24 6.53 -10.18 -14.48
C ARG A 24 5.27 -9.66 -15.12
N GLU A 25 4.13 -10.13 -14.67
CA GLU A 25 2.85 -9.70 -15.23
C GLU A 25 2.63 -8.20 -15.01
N ILE A 26 2.79 -7.74 -13.77
CA ILE A 26 2.63 -6.33 -13.40
C ILE A 26 3.68 -5.46 -14.10
N ALA A 27 4.95 -5.89 -14.07
CA ALA A 27 6.05 -5.20 -14.75
C ALA A 27 5.77 -4.96 -16.23
N THR A 28 5.26 -5.98 -16.92
CA THR A 28 4.92 -5.91 -18.34
C THR A 28 3.77 -4.95 -18.61
N GLU A 29 2.73 -4.95 -17.77
CA GLU A 29 1.59 -4.05 -17.92
C GLU A 29 1.96 -2.58 -17.67
N ILE A 30 2.81 -2.33 -16.67
CA ILE A 30 3.33 -0.99 -16.38
C ILE A 30 4.19 -0.50 -17.54
N GLU A 31 5.16 -1.31 -18.01
CA GLU A 31 6.09 -0.91 -19.05
C GLU A 31 5.38 -0.46 -20.33
N LYS A 32 4.33 -1.20 -20.76
CA LYS A 32 3.53 -0.86 -21.95
C LYS A 32 2.94 0.55 -21.91
N LYS A 33 2.65 1.07 -20.71
CA LYS A 33 2.00 2.36 -20.50
C LYS A 33 2.97 3.48 -20.10
N MET A 34 4.19 3.14 -19.70
CA MET A 34 5.18 4.12 -19.27
C MET A 34 5.57 5.05 -20.41
N GLY A 35 5.70 6.34 -20.11
CA GLY A 35 6.33 7.32 -20.99
C GLY A 35 7.85 7.28 -20.89
N TYR A 36 8.54 7.99 -21.80
CA TYR A 36 10.01 8.08 -21.79
C TYR A 36 10.56 8.62 -20.45
N GLU A 37 9.94 9.67 -19.90
CA GLU A 37 10.40 10.29 -18.64
C GLU A 37 10.21 9.36 -17.43
N ASP A 38 9.09 8.66 -17.34
CA ASP A 38 8.86 7.67 -16.29
C ASP A 38 9.91 6.55 -16.39
N ARG A 39 10.23 6.08 -17.62
CA ARG A 39 11.27 5.06 -17.83
C ARG A 39 12.64 5.55 -17.35
N LYS A 40 13.01 6.77 -17.75
CA LYS A 40 14.28 7.39 -17.38
C LYS A 40 14.40 7.65 -15.87
N ARG A 41 13.30 7.96 -15.18
CA ARG A 41 13.28 8.12 -13.71
C ARG A 41 13.59 6.79 -13.02
N VAL A 42 12.86 5.73 -13.39
CA VAL A 42 12.98 4.39 -12.80
C VAL A 42 14.39 3.82 -12.97
N LEU A 43 14.95 3.90 -14.19
CA LEU A 43 16.30 3.40 -14.44
C LEU A 43 17.36 4.17 -13.66
N ARG A 44 17.28 5.50 -13.60
CA ARG A 44 18.22 6.32 -12.81
C ARG A 44 18.18 6.01 -11.32
N GLU A 45 17.00 5.73 -10.78
CA GLU A 45 16.86 5.35 -9.37
C GLU A 45 17.47 3.97 -9.13
N TYR A 46 17.16 2.99 -9.99
CA TYR A 46 17.71 1.65 -9.90
C TYR A 46 19.24 1.63 -10.04
N GLU A 47 19.81 2.38 -10.99
CA GLU A 47 21.26 2.51 -11.16
C GLU A 47 21.96 3.06 -9.91
N ARG A 48 21.30 3.97 -9.19
CA ARG A 48 21.85 4.56 -7.96
C ARG A 48 21.74 3.63 -6.75
N ASN A 49 20.62 2.94 -6.64
CA ASN A 49 20.24 2.27 -5.39
C ASN A 49 20.26 0.74 -5.47
N GLY A 50 20.38 0.16 -6.66
CA GLY A 50 20.25 -1.27 -6.92
C GLY A 50 18.83 -1.83 -6.76
N LYS A 51 17.86 -1.01 -6.34
CA LYS A 51 16.44 -1.33 -6.19
C LYS A 51 15.60 -0.06 -6.31
N LEU A 52 14.29 -0.22 -6.53
CA LEU A 52 13.35 0.90 -6.48
C LEU A 52 12.86 1.09 -5.05
N SER A 53 12.59 2.34 -4.70
CA SER A 53 11.90 2.68 -3.46
C SER A 53 10.44 2.22 -3.49
N GLU A 54 9.87 1.99 -2.31
CA GLU A 54 8.44 1.69 -2.16
C GLU A 54 7.57 2.84 -2.70
N GLU A 55 8.02 4.09 -2.57
CA GLU A 55 7.32 5.24 -3.13
C GLU A 55 7.29 5.20 -4.66
N THR A 56 8.39 4.83 -5.32
CA THR A 56 8.43 4.71 -6.77
C THR A 56 7.57 3.54 -7.25
N ILE A 57 7.62 2.39 -6.58
CA ILE A 57 6.74 1.25 -6.89
C ILE A 57 5.26 1.64 -6.74
N SER A 58 4.90 2.26 -5.62
CA SER A 58 3.54 2.72 -5.35
C SER A 58 3.03 3.71 -6.39
N TYR A 59 3.88 4.66 -6.79
CA TYR A 59 3.57 5.60 -7.88
C TYR A 59 3.29 4.88 -9.20
N LEU A 60 4.15 3.93 -9.60
CA LEU A 60 3.98 3.19 -10.85
C LEU A 60 2.71 2.34 -10.84
N LEU A 61 2.44 1.66 -9.72
CA LEU A 61 1.23 0.85 -9.55
C LEU A 61 -0.03 1.72 -9.62
N SER A 62 -0.07 2.83 -8.88
CA SER A 62 -1.18 3.79 -8.91
C SER A 62 -1.42 4.36 -10.31
N LYS A 63 -0.35 4.73 -11.02
CA LYS A 63 -0.45 5.41 -12.31
C LYS A 63 -0.81 4.46 -13.45
N PHE A 64 -0.31 3.23 -13.43
CA PHE A 64 -0.34 2.36 -14.62
C PHE A 64 -1.01 1.00 -14.42
N TYR A 65 -1.12 0.52 -13.18
CA TYR A 65 -1.62 -0.83 -12.90
C TYR A 65 -3.03 -0.83 -12.32
N PHE A 66 -3.25 -0.14 -11.20
CA PHE A 66 -4.55 -0.15 -10.53
C PHE A 66 -5.60 0.62 -11.35
N LYS A 67 -6.76 -0.02 -11.52
CA LYS A 67 -7.87 0.48 -12.35
C LYS A 67 -9.08 0.94 -11.53
N ASP A 68 -9.06 0.71 -10.22
CA ASP A 68 -10.12 1.08 -9.30
C ASP A 68 -9.57 1.81 -8.06
N LEU A 69 -10.50 2.38 -7.29
CA LEU A 69 -10.20 3.16 -6.10
C LEU A 69 -9.48 2.33 -5.03
N THR A 70 -9.96 1.13 -4.74
CA THR A 70 -9.42 0.28 -3.66
C THR A 70 -8.02 -0.24 -3.96
N GLY A 71 -7.69 -0.50 -5.22
CA GLY A 71 -6.33 -0.78 -5.66
C GLY A 71 -5.41 0.42 -5.42
N VAL A 72 -5.86 1.63 -5.76
CA VAL A 72 -5.09 2.86 -5.57
C VAL A 72 -4.92 3.21 -4.07
N LEU A 73 -5.90 2.92 -3.22
CA LEU A 73 -5.84 3.26 -1.79
C LEU A 73 -5.14 2.19 -0.95
N PHE A 74 -5.37 0.91 -1.25
CA PHE A 74 -5.02 -0.20 -0.35
C PHE A 74 -4.23 -1.29 -1.06
N GLY A 75 -3.92 -1.13 -2.36
CA GLY A 75 -3.21 -2.12 -3.16
C GLY A 75 -4.04 -3.35 -3.56
N ILE A 76 -5.33 -3.40 -3.22
CA ILE A 76 -6.21 -4.55 -3.44
C ILE A 76 -7.46 -4.10 -4.22
N PRO A 77 -7.59 -4.50 -5.50
CA PRO A 77 -8.77 -4.17 -6.33
C PRO A 77 -10.06 -4.82 -5.85
N SER A 78 -11.20 -4.17 -6.11
CA SER A 78 -12.55 -4.68 -5.79
C SER A 78 -13.69 -4.11 -6.64
N ASP A 79 -13.38 -3.24 -7.62
CA ASP A 79 -14.37 -2.47 -8.41
C ASP A 79 -15.29 -1.55 -7.59
N LEU A 80 -15.01 -1.36 -6.29
CA LEU A 80 -15.78 -0.50 -5.41
C LEU A 80 -15.72 0.97 -5.87
N GLN A 81 -16.89 1.62 -5.89
CA GLN A 81 -17.02 3.05 -6.20
C GLN A 81 -17.73 3.77 -5.06
N VAL A 82 -17.10 4.84 -4.56
CA VAL A 82 -17.59 5.67 -3.46
C VAL A 82 -17.28 7.12 -3.80
N TYR A 83 -18.29 8.00 -3.85
CA TYR A 83 -18.18 9.38 -4.36
C TYR A 83 -17.40 9.47 -5.69
N PRO A 84 -17.84 8.78 -6.77
CA PRO A 84 -17.08 8.70 -8.03
C PRO A 84 -16.73 10.08 -8.62
N GLU A 85 -17.56 11.09 -8.41
CA GLU A 85 -17.30 12.48 -8.82
C GLU A 85 -16.04 13.09 -8.18
N ILE A 86 -15.64 12.58 -7.02
CA ILE A 86 -14.41 12.95 -6.29
C ILE A 86 -13.32 11.92 -6.56
N THR A 87 -13.60 10.63 -6.32
CA THR A 87 -12.60 9.57 -6.21
C THR A 87 -12.14 9.02 -7.55
N GLN A 88 -12.98 9.02 -8.59
CA GLN A 88 -12.61 8.46 -9.89
C GLN A 88 -11.43 9.22 -10.53
N LYS A 89 -11.37 10.54 -10.34
CA LYS A 89 -10.27 11.39 -10.83
C LYS A 89 -8.92 11.11 -10.16
N MET A 90 -8.93 10.42 -9.02
CA MET A 90 -7.70 10.00 -8.36
C MET A 90 -7.06 8.80 -9.07
N VAL A 91 -7.86 7.93 -9.70
CA VAL A 91 -7.36 6.73 -10.39
C VAL A 91 -6.50 7.14 -11.58
N GLY A 92 -5.28 6.60 -11.67
CA GLY A 92 -4.31 6.95 -12.71
C GLY A 92 -3.61 8.31 -12.52
N SER A 93 -3.92 9.06 -11.46
CA SER A 93 -3.24 10.33 -11.15
C SER A 93 -1.81 10.15 -10.62
N GLY A 94 -1.40 8.91 -10.29
CA GLY A 94 -0.14 8.59 -9.62
C GLY A 94 -0.16 8.88 -8.11
N ARG A 95 -1.30 9.34 -7.56
CA ARG A 95 -1.51 9.45 -6.11
C ARG A 95 -1.86 8.07 -5.56
N PHE A 96 -1.26 7.70 -4.45
CA PHE A 96 -1.46 6.40 -3.83
C PHE A 96 -1.80 6.57 -2.35
N GLY A 97 -2.55 5.63 -1.78
CA GLY A 97 -2.84 5.58 -0.36
C GLY A 97 -3.83 6.64 0.14
N VAL A 98 -4.17 6.51 1.42
CA VAL A 98 -5.12 7.39 2.13
C VAL A 98 -4.64 8.85 2.14
N ASP A 99 -3.34 9.08 2.31
CA ASP A 99 -2.75 10.42 2.21
C ASP A 99 -2.84 11.02 0.80
N GLY A 100 -2.74 10.19 -0.23
CA GLY A 100 -2.94 10.60 -1.62
C GLY A 100 -4.37 11.10 -1.85
N LEU A 101 -5.36 10.37 -1.31
CA LEU A 101 -6.77 10.75 -1.36
C LEU A 101 -7.01 12.06 -0.61
N ARG A 102 -6.46 12.20 0.60
CA ARG A 102 -6.57 13.42 1.40
C ARG A 102 -6.07 14.65 0.64
N LYS A 103 -4.90 14.55 0.01
CA LYS A 103 -4.33 15.62 -0.82
C LYS A 103 -5.25 15.95 -1.99
N HIS A 104 -5.76 14.93 -2.69
CA HIS A 104 -6.69 15.09 -3.82
C HIS A 104 -7.98 15.80 -3.43
N VAL A 105 -8.62 15.37 -2.34
CA VAL A 105 -9.86 15.99 -1.82
C VAL A 105 -9.64 17.46 -1.46
N ARG A 106 -8.51 17.79 -0.83
CA ARG A 106 -8.16 19.16 -0.49
C ARG A 106 -7.91 20.05 -1.72
N GLU A 107 -7.28 19.52 -2.76
CA GLU A 107 -7.04 20.26 -4.02
C GLU A 107 -8.34 20.58 -4.76
N LEU A 108 -9.39 19.77 -4.58
CA LEU A 108 -10.74 20.06 -5.05
C LEU A 108 -11.46 21.12 -4.20
N GLY A 109 -10.81 21.66 -3.16
CA GLY A 109 -11.36 22.71 -2.30
C GLY A 109 -12.24 22.20 -1.16
N TYR A 110 -12.30 20.90 -0.93
CA TYR A 110 -13.08 20.33 0.17
C TYR A 110 -12.34 20.41 1.51
N PRO A 111 -13.07 20.59 2.62
CA PRO A 111 -12.49 20.59 3.96
C PRO A 111 -12.07 19.17 4.40
N GLU A 112 -11.24 19.10 5.45
CA GLU A 112 -10.81 17.82 6.06
C GLU A 112 -11.99 16.93 6.47
N SER A 113 -13.09 17.53 6.95
CA SER A 113 -14.30 16.79 7.32
C SER A 113 -14.91 16.01 6.15
N LYS A 114 -14.81 16.54 4.93
CA LYS A 114 -15.29 15.83 3.73
C LYS A 114 -14.39 14.65 3.38
N PHE A 115 -13.09 14.78 3.57
CA PHE A 115 -12.17 13.66 3.42
C PHE A 115 -12.48 12.55 4.44
N GLU A 116 -12.69 12.89 5.72
CA GLU A 116 -13.08 11.91 6.73
C GLU A 116 -14.42 11.23 6.40
N GLU A 117 -15.41 11.97 5.91
CA GLU A 117 -16.69 11.43 5.43
C GLU A 117 -16.48 10.40 4.31
N ILE A 118 -15.66 10.74 3.29
CA ILE A 118 -15.34 9.83 2.18
C ILE A 118 -14.61 8.59 2.69
N LEU A 119 -13.62 8.75 3.57
CA LEU A 119 -12.85 7.62 4.11
C LEU A 119 -13.73 6.66 4.91
N GLN A 120 -14.67 7.20 5.71
CA GLN A 120 -15.65 6.40 6.46
C GLN A 120 -16.62 5.67 5.52
N ALA A 121 -17.09 6.33 4.46
CA ALA A 121 -17.96 5.69 3.47
C ALA A 121 -17.24 4.54 2.74
N ILE A 122 -15.97 4.75 2.34
CA ILE A 122 -15.14 3.70 1.73
C ILE A 122 -15.02 2.50 2.67
N TYR A 123 -14.66 2.74 3.94
CA TYR A 123 -14.55 1.67 4.93
C TYR A 123 -15.87 0.92 5.12
N SER A 124 -17.00 1.62 5.25
CA SER A 124 -18.32 1.00 5.44
C SER A 124 -18.71 0.10 4.26
N GLU A 125 -18.41 0.49 3.03
CA GLU A 125 -18.65 -0.37 1.87
C GLU A 125 -17.71 -1.58 1.85
N ILE A 126 -16.45 -1.43 2.25
CA ILE A 126 -15.52 -2.55 2.38
C ILE A 126 -15.98 -3.54 3.45
N GLU A 127 -16.50 -3.06 4.59
CA GLU A 127 -17.11 -3.93 5.62
C GLU A 127 -18.28 -4.74 5.06
N LYS A 128 -19.13 -4.13 4.23
CA LYS A 128 -20.25 -4.84 3.57
C LYS A 128 -19.73 -5.90 2.60
N LEU A 129 -18.69 -5.59 1.82
CA LEU A 129 -18.05 -6.54 0.91
C LEU A 129 -17.43 -7.72 1.68
N ALA A 130 -16.79 -7.46 2.81
CA ALA A 130 -16.13 -8.46 3.66
C ALA A 130 -17.06 -9.52 4.28
N ARG A 131 -18.38 -9.39 4.09
CA ARG A 131 -19.32 -10.52 4.30
C ARG A 131 -18.98 -11.72 3.43
N ASP A 132 -18.39 -11.48 2.26
CA ASP A 132 -17.70 -12.50 1.47
C ASP A 132 -16.23 -12.55 1.92
N PRO A 133 -15.76 -13.70 2.46
CA PRO A 133 -14.41 -13.84 3.00
C PRO A 133 -13.28 -13.47 2.03
N LYS A 134 -13.52 -13.49 0.71
CA LYS A 134 -12.51 -13.10 -0.28
C LYS A 134 -12.08 -11.63 -0.16
N TYR A 135 -12.90 -10.78 0.47
CA TYR A 135 -12.59 -9.36 0.69
C TYR A 135 -11.97 -9.08 2.07
N LEU A 136 -11.78 -10.07 2.94
CA LEU A 136 -11.07 -9.89 4.22
C LEU A 136 -9.65 -9.30 4.04
N PRO A 137 -8.86 -9.67 3.00
CA PRO A 137 -7.58 -9.01 2.75
C PRO A 137 -7.71 -7.52 2.47
N LEU A 138 -8.75 -7.10 1.73
CA LEU A 138 -9.03 -5.69 1.47
C LEU A 138 -9.43 -4.96 2.75
N LEU A 139 -10.32 -5.55 3.55
CA LEU A 139 -10.70 -4.98 4.86
C LEU A 139 -9.47 -4.80 5.76
N ALA A 140 -8.60 -5.81 5.84
CA ALA A 140 -7.38 -5.75 6.64
C ALA A 140 -6.40 -4.66 6.16
N ALA A 141 -6.29 -4.45 4.84
CA ALA A 141 -5.48 -3.38 4.28
C ALA A 141 -6.09 -1.99 4.56
N ALA A 142 -7.41 -1.86 4.41
CA ALA A 142 -8.13 -0.63 4.74
C ALA A 142 -8.00 -0.26 6.23
N CYS A 143 -8.19 -1.23 7.13
CA CYS A 143 -8.00 -1.03 8.57
C CYS A 143 -6.58 -0.54 8.90
N LEU A 144 -5.55 -1.14 8.29
CA LEU A 144 -4.18 -0.71 8.54
C LEU A 144 -3.97 0.75 8.11
N GLU A 145 -4.29 1.08 6.85
CA GLU A 145 -4.07 2.40 6.26
C GLU A 145 -4.87 3.50 6.99
N ILE A 146 -6.13 3.22 7.33
CA ILE A 146 -6.98 4.13 8.11
C ILE A 146 -6.42 4.29 9.54
N GLY A 147 -5.93 3.20 10.14
CA GLY A 147 -5.28 3.25 11.45
C GLY A 147 -4.04 4.13 11.45
N ILE A 148 -3.18 3.98 10.42
CA ILE A 148 -1.99 4.82 10.21
C ILE A 148 -2.38 6.30 10.05
N PHE A 149 -3.41 6.59 9.27
CA PHE A 149 -3.92 7.96 9.11
C PHE A 149 -4.28 8.62 10.45
N TYR A 150 -4.93 7.89 11.36
CA TYR A 150 -5.34 8.42 12.67
C TYR A 150 -4.22 8.49 13.72
N LEU A 151 -3.02 7.94 13.47
CA LEU A 151 -1.94 7.86 14.47
C LEU A 151 -1.61 9.20 15.14
N ASN A 152 -1.74 10.30 14.39
CA ASN A 152 -1.40 11.64 14.84
C ASN A 152 -2.57 12.47 15.36
N SER A 153 -3.81 12.12 15.00
CA SER A 153 -4.99 12.95 15.26
C SER A 153 -5.93 12.35 16.30
N ASP A 154 -6.11 11.03 16.30
CA ASP A 154 -7.03 10.33 17.20
C ASP A 154 -6.48 8.93 17.52
N TYR A 155 -5.72 8.84 18.61
CA TYR A 155 -5.09 7.58 19.02
C TYR A 155 -6.10 6.46 19.31
N LYS A 156 -7.34 6.79 19.68
CA LYS A 156 -8.37 5.77 19.96
C LYS A 156 -8.87 5.14 18.67
N LYS A 157 -9.13 5.97 17.65
CA LYS A 157 -9.45 5.46 16.31
C LYS A 157 -8.29 4.67 15.72
N ALA A 158 -7.06 5.19 15.85
CA ALA A 158 -5.86 4.49 15.41
C ALA A 158 -5.74 3.10 16.07
N GLU A 159 -5.85 3.03 17.41
CA GLU A 159 -5.78 1.77 18.17
C GLU A 159 -6.85 0.79 17.69
N LYS A 160 -8.10 1.25 17.52
CA LYS A 160 -9.21 0.42 17.03
C LYS A 160 -8.88 -0.23 15.68
N PHE A 161 -8.55 0.59 14.68
CA PHE A 161 -8.33 0.11 13.31
C PHE A 161 -7.06 -0.74 13.20
N LEU A 162 -5.99 -0.39 13.90
CA LEU A 162 -4.75 -1.18 13.88
C LEU A 162 -4.94 -2.55 14.56
N LEU A 163 -5.72 -2.62 15.64
CA LEU A 163 -6.07 -3.90 16.27
C LEU A 163 -6.95 -4.76 15.36
N GLU A 164 -7.89 -4.16 14.64
CA GLU A 164 -8.72 -4.87 13.67
C GLU A 164 -7.89 -5.39 12.49
N ALA A 165 -6.94 -4.60 11.98
CA ALA A 165 -5.98 -5.05 10.97
C ALA A 165 -5.12 -6.22 11.47
N TYR A 166 -4.63 -6.13 12.71
CA TYR A 166 -3.88 -7.20 13.35
C TYR A 166 -4.70 -8.49 13.46
N ASP A 167 -5.94 -8.40 13.94
CA ASP A 167 -6.83 -9.55 14.13
C ASP A 167 -7.12 -10.25 12.80
N LEU A 168 -7.55 -9.49 11.78
CA LEU A 168 -7.81 -10.02 10.44
C LEU A 168 -6.58 -10.69 9.82
N ARG A 169 -5.39 -10.11 10.01
CA ARG A 169 -4.14 -10.67 9.48
C ARG A 169 -3.62 -11.84 10.31
N SER A 170 -4.05 -11.99 11.57
CA SER A 170 -3.60 -13.06 12.46
C SER A 170 -4.08 -14.44 12.01
N HIS A 171 -5.19 -14.48 11.27
CA HIS A 171 -5.78 -15.67 10.66
C HIS A 171 -5.16 -16.06 9.32
N ILE A 172 -4.24 -15.27 8.77
CA ILE A 172 -3.53 -15.62 7.54
C ILE A 172 -2.57 -16.78 7.84
N ILE A 173 -2.67 -17.86 7.06
CA ILE A 173 -1.82 -19.03 7.18
C ILE A 173 -0.75 -19.00 6.07
N GLY A 174 0.46 -19.49 6.38
CA GLY A 174 1.55 -19.67 5.42
C GLY A 174 2.60 -18.54 5.43
N THR A 175 3.52 -18.59 4.48
CA THR A 175 4.74 -17.75 4.44
C THR A 175 4.47 -16.24 4.37
N LYS A 176 3.29 -15.84 3.87
CA LYS A 176 2.88 -14.42 3.81
C LYS A 176 2.32 -13.88 5.12
N ARG A 177 2.13 -14.72 6.14
CA ARG A 177 1.60 -14.32 7.46
C ARG A 177 2.51 -13.28 8.11
N ALA A 178 3.80 -13.60 8.23
CA ALA A 178 4.73 -12.76 8.97
C ALA A 178 4.89 -11.38 8.33
N THR A 179 5.05 -11.32 7.00
CA THR A 179 5.16 -10.05 6.26
C THR A 179 3.94 -9.16 6.48
N ARG A 180 2.74 -9.74 6.43
CA ARG A 180 1.50 -8.96 6.56
C ARG A 180 1.24 -8.54 8.00
N LEU A 181 1.53 -9.38 8.98
CA LEU A 181 1.32 -9.04 10.39
C LEU A 181 2.29 -7.98 10.90
N LEU A 182 3.54 -8.02 10.43
CA LEU A 182 4.63 -7.21 10.95
C LEU A 182 4.28 -5.73 10.97
N GLU A 183 3.70 -5.22 9.89
CA GLU A 183 3.37 -3.81 9.76
C GLU A 183 2.33 -3.35 10.81
N ALA A 184 1.24 -4.10 10.99
CA ALA A 184 0.22 -3.77 11.99
C ALA A 184 0.81 -3.78 13.42
N VAL A 185 1.68 -4.75 13.71
CA VAL A 185 2.35 -4.87 15.01
C VAL A 185 3.29 -3.70 15.28
N ILE A 186 4.10 -3.30 14.29
CA ILE A 186 5.00 -2.15 14.40
C ILE A 186 4.20 -0.87 14.66
N GLN A 187 3.11 -0.63 13.91
CA GLN A 187 2.28 0.56 14.10
C GLN A 187 1.61 0.58 15.47
N LEU A 188 1.15 -0.56 15.98
CA LEU A 188 0.64 -0.68 17.35
C LEU A 188 1.73 -0.40 18.40
N GLY A 189 2.94 -0.92 18.20
CA GLY A 189 4.09 -0.65 19.08
C GLY A 189 4.42 0.84 19.14
N PHE A 190 4.49 1.51 17.99
CA PHE A 190 4.71 2.96 17.91
C PHE A 190 3.58 3.75 18.55
N LEU A 191 2.33 3.38 18.30
CA LEU A 191 1.18 4.00 18.93
C LEU A 191 1.25 3.89 20.46
N TYR A 192 1.48 2.70 20.99
CA TYR A 192 1.56 2.46 22.43
C TYR A 192 2.72 3.17 23.10
N ASN A 193 3.88 3.20 22.45
CA ASN A 193 5.02 3.96 22.93
C ASN A 193 4.68 5.46 23.03
N ARG A 194 4.06 6.02 21.98
CA ARG A 194 3.65 7.43 21.94
C ARG A 194 2.67 7.81 23.04
N ILE A 195 1.68 6.96 23.33
CA ILE A 195 0.71 7.19 24.40
C ILE A 195 1.18 6.68 25.77
N LYS A 196 2.47 6.35 25.91
CA LYS A 196 3.13 5.92 27.15
C LYS A 196 2.52 4.68 27.80
N LYS A 197 1.94 3.78 26.99
CA LYS A 197 1.51 2.44 27.42
C LYS A 197 2.67 1.45 27.23
N THR A 198 3.73 1.60 28.03
CA THR A 198 5.01 0.87 27.86
C THR A 198 4.81 -0.65 27.82
N ASP A 199 4.03 -1.23 28.74
CA ASP A 199 3.79 -2.67 28.80
C ASP A 199 3.18 -3.20 27.48
N ARG A 200 2.27 -2.44 26.86
CA ARG A 200 1.68 -2.83 25.57
C ARG A 200 2.64 -2.62 24.41
N ALA A 201 3.48 -1.59 24.48
CA ALA A 201 4.49 -1.33 23.48
C ALA A 201 5.52 -2.46 23.45
N GLU A 202 6.00 -2.91 24.61
CA GLU A 202 6.93 -4.05 24.75
C GLU A 202 6.35 -5.32 24.12
N VAL A 203 5.09 -5.67 24.46
CA VAL A 203 4.41 -6.84 23.86
C VAL A 203 4.37 -6.75 22.33
N MET A 204 4.15 -5.56 21.76
CA MET A 204 4.12 -5.41 20.30
C MET A 204 5.52 -5.45 19.70
N LEU A 205 6.53 -4.85 20.34
CA LEU A 205 7.91 -4.90 19.85
C LEU A 205 8.49 -6.32 19.90
N ASP A 206 8.20 -7.08 20.95
CA ASP A 206 8.61 -8.49 21.04
C ASP A 206 7.98 -9.33 19.92
N LYS A 207 6.70 -9.10 19.63
CA LYS A 207 6.02 -9.73 18.50
C LYS A 207 6.64 -9.32 17.16
N ALA A 208 7.00 -8.05 16.99
CA ALA A 208 7.66 -7.59 15.77
C ALA A 208 9.01 -8.30 15.58
N SER A 209 9.82 -8.44 16.65
CA SER A 209 11.08 -9.18 16.61
C SER A 209 10.89 -10.64 16.21
N GLN A 210 9.92 -11.34 16.83
CA GLN A 210 9.59 -12.73 16.46
C GLN A 210 9.22 -12.87 14.98
N LEU A 211 8.40 -11.95 14.47
CA LEU A 211 8.00 -11.96 13.05
C LEU A 211 9.18 -11.65 12.12
N MET A 212 10.12 -10.79 12.53
CA MET A 212 11.34 -10.53 11.75
C MET A 212 12.26 -11.76 11.71
N GLU A 213 12.39 -12.49 12.82
CA GLU A 213 13.12 -13.76 12.85
C GLU A 213 12.49 -14.82 11.95
N GLU A 214 11.14 -14.96 11.98
CA GLU A 214 10.41 -15.84 11.07
C GLU A 214 10.69 -15.49 9.60
N LEU A 215 10.71 -14.18 9.26
CA LEU A 215 10.99 -13.72 7.90
C LEU A 215 12.42 -14.00 7.44
N ALA A 216 13.40 -13.83 8.32
CA ALA A 216 14.79 -14.12 8.01
C ALA A 216 14.98 -15.61 7.67
N GLN A 217 14.36 -16.50 8.46
CA GLN A 217 14.42 -17.95 8.20
C GLN A 217 13.76 -18.35 6.88
N ILE A 218 12.66 -17.70 6.49
CA ILE A 218 12.02 -17.95 5.18
C ILE A 218 12.95 -17.53 4.04
N GLN A 219 13.63 -16.39 4.17
CA GLN A 219 14.55 -15.89 3.14
C GLN A 219 15.80 -16.75 2.97
N GLU A 220 16.31 -17.36 4.05
CA GLU A 220 17.45 -18.29 3.98
C GLU A 220 17.10 -19.63 3.30
N VAL A 221 15.83 -20.04 3.32
CA VAL A 221 15.37 -21.29 2.67
C VAL A 221 15.15 -21.08 1.16
N ASP A 222 14.82 -19.86 0.74
CA ASP A 222 14.56 -19.50 -0.66
C ASP A 222 15.83 -19.00 -1.40
N SER A 223 16.99 -18.92 -0.73
CA SER A 223 18.29 -18.47 -1.27
C SER A 223 19.25 -19.61 -1.60
#